data_AF-A0A061QFS6-F1
#
_entry.id   AF-A0A061QFS6-F1
#
_cell.length_a   1.000
_cell.length_b   1.000
_cell.length_c   1.000
_cell.angle_alpha   90.00
_cell.angle_beta   90.00
_cell.angle_gamma   90.00
#
_symmetry.space_group_name_H-M   'P 1'
#
loop_
_entity.id
_entity.type
_entity.pdbx_description
1 polymer ?
#
loop_
_entity_poly.entity_id
_entity_poly.type
_entity_poly.pdbx_seq_one_letter_code
_entity_poly.pdbx_strand_id
1 'polypeptide(L)'
;MPMTVYTDMDCDPAALQGKKIAILGYGNQGHAHALNLRDSGFDVIIGARDPGQSSGAKARDAGFMVLPFAEAVTIADIVMMTLPDEVIPAIYESAVAPFLRPGSALGFAHGLAVHFGAIRPAEDVDLFLIGPKGAGRWLRAEYLAGRGLACLIAVGHDATGATMQIALGYASGLGCGRAGMVETSFREECETDLFGEQAVLCGGIPALIAAGYDTLIEAGYAPEVAYFECVHEAKLVVDLMFEAGPEKMRQAISNTAEYGGYLAGEALVDDRMRQTMKTILTEIQSGAFAQRLFDDTRKGSPDLMRFRAHRHDGLEAAGERVRALMPWLVEKG
;
A
#
# COMPACT_ATOMS: atom_id res chain seq x y z
N MET A 1 2.44 -19.55 16.19
CA MET A 1 1.37 -19.07 17.09
C MET A 1 0.14 -18.83 16.23
N PRO A 2 -1.09 -19.04 16.73
CA PRO A 2 -2.28 -18.69 15.97
C PRO A 2 -2.28 -17.18 15.66
N MET A 3 -2.75 -16.83 14.47
CA MET A 3 -2.89 -15.45 13.99
C MET A 3 -3.94 -14.71 14.82
N THR A 4 -3.59 -13.60 15.46
CA THR A 4 -4.59 -12.72 16.09
C THR A 4 -5.23 -11.85 15.02
N VAL A 5 -6.57 -11.87 14.97
CA VAL A 5 -7.35 -11.06 14.03
C VAL A 5 -8.40 -10.30 14.82
N TYR A 6 -8.41 -8.98 14.64
CA TYR A 6 -9.41 -8.08 15.21
C TYR A 6 -10.42 -7.65 14.13
N THR A 7 -11.58 -7.24 14.60
CA THR A 7 -12.72 -6.74 13.81
C THR A 7 -13.27 -5.45 14.44
N ASP A 8 -14.29 -4.86 13.84
CA ASP A 8 -15.00 -3.72 14.45
C ASP A 8 -15.54 -4.03 15.87
N MET A 9 -15.76 -5.30 16.21
CA MET A 9 -16.22 -5.72 17.54
C MET A 9 -15.17 -5.58 18.63
N ASP A 10 -13.89 -5.52 18.27
CA ASP A 10 -12.77 -5.42 19.20
C ASP A 10 -12.35 -3.96 19.47
N CYS A 11 -12.97 -3.02 18.76
CA CYS A 11 -12.64 -1.59 18.80
C CYS A 11 -13.48 -0.88 19.87
N ASP A 12 -12.83 -0.14 20.78
CA ASP A 12 -13.53 0.79 21.66
C ASP A 12 -13.96 2.06 20.89
N PRO A 13 -15.27 2.36 20.76
CA PRO A 13 -15.75 3.56 20.08
C PRO A 13 -15.24 4.86 20.71
N ALA A 14 -14.84 4.84 21.98
CA ALA A 14 -14.31 5.99 22.68
C ALA A 14 -12.81 6.23 22.42
N ALA A 15 -12.08 5.26 21.84
CA ALA A 15 -10.62 5.31 21.72
C ALA A 15 -10.12 6.56 20.98
N LEU A 16 -10.88 7.02 19.99
CA LEU A 16 -10.56 8.20 19.18
C LEU A 16 -11.45 9.42 19.49
N GLN A 17 -12.36 9.32 20.45
CA GLN A 17 -13.34 10.37 20.70
C GLN A 17 -12.66 11.68 21.14
N GLY A 18 -12.96 12.76 20.43
CA GLY A 18 -12.40 14.09 20.71
C GLY A 18 -10.93 14.28 20.31
N LYS A 19 -10.27 13.25 19.76
CA LYS A 19 -8.89 13.35 19.26
C LYS A 19 -8.87 14.00 17.88
N LYS A 20 -7.93 14.93 17.67
CA LYS A 20 -7.64 15.51 16.36
C LYS A 20 -6.61 14.65 15.62
N ILE A 21 -6.92 14.26 14.38
CA ILE A 21 -6.08 13.42 13.54
C ILE A 21 -5.45 14.25 12.42
N ALA A 22 -4.13 14.34 12.39
CA ALA A 22 -3.39 14.89 11.26
C ALA A 22 -2.93 13.77 10.31
N ILE A 23 -3.37 13.83 9.05
CA ILE A 23 -2.83 13.00 7.97
C ILE A 23 -1.75 13.80 7.26
N LEU A 24 -0.49 13.35 7.34
CA LEU A 24 0.60 14.01 6.64
C LEU A 24 0.73 13.42 5.23
N GLY A 25 0.46 14.26 4.24
CA GLY A 25 0.36 13.87 2.84
C GLY A 25 -1.07 13.56 2.40
N TYR A 26 -1.38 13.88 1.15
CA TYR A 26 -2.70 13.62 0.54
C TYR A 26 -2.53 12.94 -0.83
N GLY A 27 -1.69 11.90 -0.82
CA GLY A 27 -1.42 11.01 -1.97
C GLY A 27 -2.36 9.81 -1.99
N ASN A 28 -1.88 8.66 -2.48
CA ASN A 28 -2.66 7.43 -2.61
C ASN A 28 -3.34 7.01 -1.29
N GLN A 29 -2.56 6.72 -0.23
CA GLN A 29 -3.10 6.34 1.08
C GLN A 29 -3.70 7.54 1.83
N GLY A 30 -2.99 8.68 1.88
CA GLY A 30 -3.45 9.87 2.63
C GLY A 30 -4.84 10.36 2.24
N HIS A 31 -5.16 10.34 0.94
CA HIS A 31 -6.51 10.67 0.45
C HIS A 31 -7.58 9.71 1.01
N ALA A 32 -7.35 8.40 0.94
CA ALA A 32 -8.28 7.39 1.42
C ALA A 32 -8.44 7.44 2.94
N HIS A 33 -7.33 7.57 3.67
CA HIS A 33 -7.35 7.68 5.13
C HIS A 33 -8.17 8.88 5.58
N ALA A 34 -7.89 10.06 5.01
CA ALA A 34 -8.57 11.27 5.39
C ALA A 34 -10.08 11.23 5.12
N LEU A 35 -10.48 10.77 3.94
CA LEU A 35 -11.89 10.67 3.57
C LEU A 35 -12.64 9.65 4.42
N ASN A 36 -12.08 8.45 4.61
CA ASN A 36 -12.74 7.40 5.39
C ASN A 36 -12.86 7.80 6.86
N LEU A 37 -11.81 8.37 7.47
CA LEU A 37 -11.87 8.82 8.86
C LEU A 37 -12.87 9.97 9.06
N ARG A 38 -12.93 10.93 8.12
CA ARG A 38 -13.94 11.99 8.17
C ARG A 38 -15.36 11.44 8.04
N ASP A 39 -15.59 10.53 7.10
CA ASP A 39 -16.90 9.92 6.90
C ASP A 39 -17.31 9.02 8.08
N SER A 40 -16.32 8.49 8.82
CA SER A 40 -16.49 7.80 10.10
C SER A 40 -16.68 8.76 11.30
N GLY A 41 -16.70 10.08 11.08
CA GLY A 41 -17.03 11.09 12.09
C GLY A 41 -15.84 11.65 12.88
N PHE A 42 -14.60 11.38 12.46
CA PHE A 42 -13.41 11.89 13.16
C PHE A 42 -13.00 13.30 12.68
N ASP A 43 -12.36 14.05 13.57
CA ASP A 43 -11.81 15.39 13.30
C ASP A 43 -10.45 15.26 12.60
N VAL A 44 -10.47 15.39 11.27
CA VAL A 44 -9.31 15.17 10.40
C VAL A 44 -8.82 16.47 9.78
N ILE A 45 -7.51 16.71 9.90
CA ILE A 45 -6.79 17.77 9.19
C ILE A 45 -5.68 17.18 8.31
N ILE A 46 -5.26 17.94 7.29
CA ILE A 46 -4.19 17.53 6.38
C ILE A 46 -2.94 18.37 6.61
N GLY A 47 -1.82 17.70 6.82
CA GLY A 47 -0.49 18.30 6.72
C GLY A 47 0.03 18.18 5.29
N ALA A 48 0.47 19.28 4.69
CA ALA A 48 1.05 19.31 3.36
C ALA A 48 2.33 20.16 3.31
N ARG A 49 3.22 19.86 2.36
CA ARG A 49 4.42 20.67 2.09
C ARG A 49 4.02 22.09 1.63
N ASP A 50 3.09 22.15 0.70
CA ASP A 50 2.47 23.39 0.23
C ASP A 50 0.94 23.22 0.33
N PRO A 51 0.30 23.92 1.27
CA PRO A 51 -1.15 23.87 1.43
C PRO A 51 -1.96 24.33 0.20
N GLY A 52 -1.38 25.14 -0.68
CA GLY A 52 -2.05 25.72 -1.85
C GLY A 52 -1.79 25.00 -3.18
N GLN A 53 -0.92 23.99 -3.22
CA GLN A 53 -0.51 23.33 -4.46
C GLN A 53 -0.60 21.81 -4.41
N SER A 54 -0.61 21.18 -5.59
CA SER A 54 -0.54 19.72 -5.76
C SER A 54 -1.56 18.96 -4.89
N SER A 55 -1.10 18.12 -3.97
CA SER A 55 -1.95 17.35 -3.07
C SER A 55 -2.63 18.21 -1.99
N GLY A 56 -2.02 19.33 -1.59
CA GLY A 56 -2.62 20.29 -0.65
C GLY A 56 -3.84 20.99 -1.25
N ALA A 57 -3.75 21.41 -2.52
CA ALA A 57 -4.90 21.97 -3.26
C ALA A 57 -6.05 20.95 -3.35
N LYS A 58 -5.74 19.70 -3.73
CA LYS A 58 -6.74 18.61 -3.79
C LYS A 58 -7.42 18.36 -2.44
N ALA A 59 -6.68 18.42 -1.34
CA ALA A 59 -7.23 18.29 0.00
C ALA A 59 -8.18 19.44 0.37
N ARG A 60 -7.83 20.68 0.00
CA ARG A 60 -8.71 21.84 0.20
C ARG A 60 -9.99 21.73 -0.63
N ASP A 61 -9.87 21.33 -1.89
CA ASP A 61 -11.01 21.11 -2.78
C ASP A 61 -11.94 20.01 -2.26
N ALA A 62 -11.37 19.01 -1.57
CA ALA A 62 -12.11 17.96 -0.88
C ALA A 62 -12.73 18.42 0.48
N GLY A 63 -12.54 19.68 0.87
CA GLY A 63 -13.14 20.29 2.06
C GLY A 63 -12.34 20.12 3.35
N PHE A 64 -11.06 19.75 3.29
CA PHE A 64 -10.23 19.63 4.48
C PHE A 64 -9.56 20.95 4.86
N MET A 65 -9.35 21.14 6.17
CA MET A 65 -8.37 22.10 6.66
C MET A 65 -6.96 21.60 6.31
N VAL A 66 -6.19 22.41 5.59
CA VAL A 66 -4.83 22.06 5.15
C VAL A 66 -3.83 23.03 5.73
N LEU A 67 -2.87 22.48 6.49
CA LEU A 67 -1.83 23.20 7.19
C LEU A 67 -0.43 22.76 6.73
N PRO A 68 0.61 23.59 6.94
CA PRO A 68 1.99 23.11 6.90
C PRO A 68 2.21 21.95 7.88
N PHE A 69 3.15 21.05 7.58
CA PHE A 69 3.39 19.84 8.39
C PHE A 69 3.56 20.14 9.89
N ALA A 70 4.45 21.07 10.25
CA ALA A 70 4.72 21.42 11.65
C ALA A 70 3.48 21.94 12.39
N GLU A 71 2.67 22.76 11.73
CA GLU A 71 1.43 23.30 12.31
C GLU A 71 0.39 22.19 12.52
N ALA A 72 0.24 21.29 11.55
CA ALA A 72 -0.66 20.14 11.66
C ALA A 72 -0.25 19.23 12.83
N VAL A 73 1.05 18.92 12.94
CA VAL A 73 1.60 18.10 14.02
C VAL A 73 1.39 18.75 15.39
N THR A 74 1.66 20.06 15.49
CA THR A 74 1.58 20.81 16.75
C THR A 74 0.21 20.75 17.39
N ILE A 75 -0.87 20.64 16.60
CA ILE A 75 -2.25 20.64 17.12
C ILE A 75 -2.89 19.24 17.19
N ALA A 76 -2.32 18.23 16.54
CA ALA A 76 -2.91 16.89 16.47
C ALA A 76 -2.58 16.00 17.69
N ASP A 77 -3.53 15.15 18.07
CA ASP A 77 -3.33 14.09 19.07
C ASP A 77 -2.82 12.80 18.42
N ILE A 78 -3.19 12.59 17.15
CA ILE A 78 -2.73 11.47 16.33
C ILE A 78 -2.17 12.03 15.03
N VAL A 79 -0.93 11.65 14.70
CA VAL A 79 -0.26 12.02 13.46
C VAL A 79 -0.06 10.74 12.64
N MET A 80 -0.64 10.66 11.45
CA MET A 80 -0.41 9.53 10.52
C MET A 80 0.50 9.94 9.37
N MET A 81 1.61 9.23 9.23
CA MET A 81 2.57 9.38 8.13
C MET A 81 2.09 8.60 6.89
N THR A 82 1.63 9.33 5.87
CA THR A 82 1.23 8.76 4.55
C THR A 82 2.04 9.35 3.38
N LEU A 83 3.24 9.82 3.69
CA LEU A 83 4.22 10.34 2.74
C LEU A 83 4.99 9.17 2.10
N PRO A 84 5.66 9.39 0.96
CA PRO A 84 6.59 8.40 0.42
C PRO A 84 7.68 8.04 1.43
N ASP A 85 7.94 6.74 1.62
CA ASP A 85 8.83 6.22 2.67
C ASP A 85 10.23 6.84 2.63
N GLU A 86 10.75 7.07 1.42
CA GLU A 86 12.05 7.67 1.19
C GLU A 86 12.16 9.14 1.62
N VAL A 87 11.02 9.83 1.74
CA VAL A 87 10.93 11.24 2.15
C VAL A 87 10.63 11.39 3.65
N ILE A 88 10.00 10.38 4.25
CA ILE A 88 9.57 10.39 5.66
C ILE A 88 10.71 10.80 6.62
N PRO A 89 11.96 10.28 6.56
CA PRO A 89 13.01 10.65 7.50
C PRO A 89 13.30 12.15 7.58
N ALA A 90 13.42 12.82 6.42
CA ALA A 90 13.73 14.25 6.37
C ALA A 90 12.57 15.12 6.90
N ILE A 91 11.32 14.72 6.62
CA ILE A 91 10.13 15.42 7.13
C ILE A 91 9.96 15.16 8.62
N TYR A 92 10.25 13.95 9.08
CA TYR A 92 10.18 13.61 10.49
C TYR A 92 11.13 14.49 11.31
N GLU A 93 12.40 14.56 10.91
CA GLU A 93 13.42 15.35 11.60
C GLU A 93 13.08 16.86 11.62
N SER A 94 12.61 17.41 10.49
CA SER A 94 12.40 18.86 10.35
C SER A 94 11.04 19.36 10.83
N ALA A 95 9.99 18.54 10.77
CA ALA A 95 8.61 19.00 10.91
C ALA A 95 7.71 18.13 11.79
N VAL A 96 8.16 16.95 12.24
CA VAL A 96 7.38 16.07 13.13
C VAL A 96 8.02 16.00 14.51
N ALA A 97 9.25 15.49 14.62
CA ALA A 97 9.93 15.27 15.89
C ALA A 97 9.97 16.51 16.80
N PRO A 98 10.26 17.73 16.30
CA PRO A 98 10.32 18.92 17.17
C PRO A 98 8.96 19.40 17.69
N PHE A 99 7.86 18.97 17.07
CA PHE A 99 6.51 19.47 17.30
C PHE A 99 5.57 18.41 17.90
N LEU A 100 6.03 17.16 17.96
CA LEU A 100 5.27 16.05 18.51
C LEU A 100 5.15 16.21 20.03
N ARG A 101 3.93 16.08 20.56
CA ARG A 101 3.67 16.25 21.99
C ARG A 101 3.85 14.93 22.75
N PRO A 102 4.39 14.93 23.97
CA PRO A 102 4.35 13.75 24.83
C PRO A 102 2.91 13.23 24.99
N GLY A 103 2.73 11.91 24.90
CA GLY A 103 1.44 11.23 24.94
C GLY A 103 0.59 11.34 23.67
N SER A 104 1.10 11.96 22.60
CA SER A 104 0.49 11.85 21.27
C SER A 104 0.79 10.50 20.63
N ALA A 105 0.04 10.15 19.59
CA ALA A 105 0.27 8.93 18.82
C ALA A 105 0.82 9.23 17.43
N LEU A 106 1.86 8.50 17.03
CA LEU A 106 2.47 8.54 15.71
C LEU A 106 2.20 7.22 14.98
N GLY A 107 1.44 7.32 13.90
CA GLY A 107 1.06 6.21 13.03
C GLY A 107 1.87 6.18 11.73
N PHE A 108 2.09 4.98 11.21
CA PHE A 108 2.65 4.76 9.88
C PHE A 108 1.74 3.84 9.04
N ALA A 109 1.73 4.06 7.72
CA ALA A 109 1.09 3.13 6.78
C ALA A 109 1.99 1.96 6.36
N HIS A 110 3.31 2.08 6.59
CA HIS A 110 4.32 1.09 6.26
C HIS A 110 5.50 1.18 7.25
N GLY A 111 6.14 0.05 7.56
CA GLY A 111 7.12 -0.07 8.63
C GLY A 111 8.54 0.36 8.27
N LEU A 112 8.85 0.65 7.01
CA LEU A 112 10.23 0.81 6.50
C LEU A 112 11.06 1.82 7.28
N ALA A 113 10.53 3.02 7.53
CA ALA A 113 11.28 4.08 8.18
C ALA A 113 11.63 3.75 9.64
N VAL A 114 10.76 3.02 10.34
CA VAL A 114 10.96 2.62 11.74
C VAL A 114 11.81 1.36 11.82
N HIS A 115 11.48 0.31 11.05
CA HIS A 115 12.13 -1.00 11.10
C HIS A 115 13.64 -0.93 10.80
N PHE A 116 14.03 -0.17 9.77
CA PHE A 116 15.44 0.03 9.43
C PHE A 116 16.10 1.20 10.19
N GLY A 117 15.41 1.81 11.15
CA GLY A 117 15.95 2.82 12.05
C GLY A 117 16.29 4.17 11.38
N ALA A 118 15.67 4.47 10.23
CA ALA A 118 15.77 5.78 9.59
C ALA A 118 15.05 6.87 10.42
N ILE A 119 14.10 6.46 11.25
CA ILE A 119 13.45 7.26 12.28
C ILE A 119 13.50 6.52 13.62
N ARG A 120 13.61 7.28 14.70
CA ARG A 120 13.50 6.79 16.08
C ARG A 120 12.52 7.68 16.84
N PRO A 121 11.23 7.27 16.92
CA PRO A 121 10.25 7.99 17.72
C PRO A 121 10.67 8.05 19.19
N ALA A 122 10.31 9.14 19.88
CA ALA A 122 10.54 9.25 21.31
C ALA A 122 9.75 8.19 22.09
N GLU A 123 10.24 7.80 23.26
CA GLU A 123 9.61 6.76 24.09
C GLU A 123 8.32 7.24 24.78
N ASP A 124 8.11 8.54 24.87
CA ASP A 124 6.92 9.17 25.45
C ASP A 124 5.79 9.40 24.43
N VAL A 125 5.86 8.76 23.26
CA VAL A 125 4.89 8.83 22.18
C VAL A 125 4.38 7.43 21.86
N ASP A 126 3.08 7.28 21.69
CA ASP A 126 2.47 6.03 21.24
C ASP A 126 2.84 5.78 19.77
N LEU A 127 3.29 4.58 19.44
CA LEU A 127 3.73 4.24 18.08
C LEU A 127 2.91 3.09 17.53
N PHE A 128 2.27 3.29 16.39
CA PHE A 128 1.48 2.25 15.75
C PHE A 128 1.65 2.23 14.23
N LEU A 129 1.22 1.13 13.62
CA LEU A 129 1.20 0.94 12.19
C LEU A 129 -0.15 0.38 11.79
N ILE A 130 -0.73 0.95 10.73
CA ILE A 130 -1.90 0.41 10.04
C ILE A 130 -1.52 0.31 8.57
N GLY A 131 -1.26 -0.90 8.09
CA GLY A 131 -0.94 -1.17 6.69
C GLY A 131 -2.11 -1.81 5.97
N PRO A 132 -3.03 -1.04 5.34
CA PRO A 132 -4.02 -1.57 4.43
C PRO A 132 -3.35 -2.37 3.31
N LYS A 133 -3.78 -3.61 3.08
CA LYS A 133 -3.15 -4.50 2.08
C LYS A 133 -3.77 -4.26 0.70
N GLY A 134 -3.56 -3.05 0.20
CA GLY A 134 -4.01 -2.59 -1.11
C GLY A 134 -3.85 -1.09 -1.29
N ALA A 135 -3.86 -0.63 -2.54
CA ALA A 135 -3.74 0.79 -2.87
C ALA A 135 -4.90 1.61 -2.25
N GLY A 136 -4.63 2.87 -1.92
CA GLY A 136 -5.62 3.75 -1.29
C GLY A 136 -6.92 3.92 -2.09
N ARG A 137 -6.87 3.86 -3.44
CA ARG A 137 -8.10 3.82 -4.28
C ARG A 137 -9.04 2.67 -3.90
N TRP A 138 -8.49 1.49 -3.57
CA TRP A 138 -9.26 0.31 -3.18
C TRP A 138 -9.75 0.43 -1.75
N LEU A 139 -8.90 0.94 -0.84
CA LEU A 139 -9.32 1.25 0.52
C LEU A 139 -10.56 2.18 0.53
N ARG A 140 -10.55 3.23 -0.30
CA ARG A 140 -11.70 4.14 -0.45
C ARG A 140 -12.90 3.45 -1.09
N ALA A 141 -12.70 2.70 -2.17
CA ALA A 141 -13.79 2.05 -2.90
C ALA A 141 -14.52 1.00 -2.04
N GLU A 142 -13.77 0.17 -1.30
CA GLU A 142 -14.34 -0.83 -0.41
C GLU A 142 -15.11 -0.18 0.74
N TYR A 143 -14.57 0.89 1.33
CA TYR A 143 -15.25 1.65 2.37
C TYR A 143 -16.60 2.21 1.90
N LEU A 144 -16.63 2.84 0.73
CA LEU A 144 -17.84 3.40 0.12
C LEU A 144 -18.87 2.33 -0.23
N ALA A 145 -18.41 1.12 -0.55
CA ALA A 145 -19.27 -0.02 -0.82
C ALA A 145 -19.80 -0.71 0.45
N GLY A 146 -19.55 -0.14 1.65
CA GLY A 146 -19.92 -0.74 2.93
C GLY A 146 -19.11 -1.98 3.30
N ARG A 147 -18.04 -2.28 2.55
CA ARG A 147 -17.08 -3.35 2.82
C ARG A 147 -15.83 -2.77 3.49
N GLY A 148 -14.81 -3.60 3.65
CA GLY A 148 -13.52 -3.23 4.23
C GLY A 148 -12.36 -3.78 3.40
N LEU A 149 -11.20 -3.14 3.52
CA LEU A 149 -9.94 -3.69 3.04
C LEU A 149 -9.18 -4.25 4.24
N ALA A 150 -8.75 -5.51 4.17
CA ALA A 150 -7.96 -6.11 5.25
C ALA A 150 -6.67 -5.31 5.46
N CYS A 151 -6.24 -5.20 6.72
CA CYS A 151 -5.00 -4.51 7.05
C CYS A 151 -4.15 -5.30 8.05
N LEU A 152 -2.87 -4.97 8.07
CA LEU A 152 -1.97 -5.37 9.13
C LEU A 152 -1.92 -4.27 10.20
N ILE A 153 -1.92 -4.66 11.47
CA ILE A 153 -1.83 -3.75 12.62
C ILE A 153 -0.62 -4.13 13.46
N ALA A 154 0.21 -3.14 13.81
CA ALA A 154 1.32 -3.33 14.74
C ALA A 154 1.39 -2.16 15.73
N VAL A 155 1.87 -2.46 16.93
CA VAL A 155 2.16 -1.48 17.98
C VAL A 155 3.64 -1.53 18.34
N GLY A 156 4.24 -0.37 18.54
CA GLY A 156 5.64 -0.19 18.95
C GLY A 156 5.69 0.24 20.41
N HIS A 157 6.10 1.48 20.66
CA HIS A 157 6.03 2.11 21.98
C HIS A 157 4.56 2.30 22.40
N ASP A 158 4.28 2.00 23.67
CA ASP A 158 2.98 2.25 24.29
C ASP A 158 3.17 3.13 25.53
N ALA A 159 3.26 4.44 25.29
CA ALA A 159 3.54 5.44 26.31
C ALA A 159 2.32 5.71 27.19
N THR A 160 1.11 5.59 26.64
CA THR A 160 -0.14 5.89 27.33
C THR A 160 -0.85 4.64 27.89
N GLY A 161 -0.48 3.44 27.43
CA GLY A 161 -1.20 2.20 27.71
C GLY A 161 -2.43 1.99 26.82
N ALA A 162 -2.65 2.87 25.83
CA ALA A 162 -3.82 2.87 24.95
C ALA A 162 -3.47 2.66 23.47
N THR A 163 -2.20 2.42 23.12
CA THR A 163 -1.73 2.40 21.73
C THR A 163 -2.48 1.39 20.85
N MET A 164 -2.73 0.18 21.37
CA MET A 164 -3.50 -0.82 20.62
C MET A 164 -4.95 -0.38 20.36
N GLN A 165 -5.60 0.26 21.34
CA GLN A 165 -6.97 0.75 21.15
C GLN A 165 -7.02 1.95 20.19
N ILE A 166 -6.02 2.82 20.21
CA ILE A 166 -5.87 3.90 19.21
C ILE A 166 -5.70 3.29 17.81
N ALA A 167 -4.84 2.29 17.67
CA ALA A 167 -4.57 1.62 16.40
C ALA A 167 -5.82 0.91 15.85
N LEU A 168 -6.55 0.18 16.70
CA LEU A 168 -7.81 -0.48 16.36
C LEU A 168 -8.89 0.53 15.96
N GLY A 169 -9.10 1.58 16.77
CA GLY A 169 -10.06 2.64 16.47
C GLY A 169 -9.73 3.35 15.15
N TYR A 170 -8.44 3.56 14.86
CA TYR A 170 -8.00 4.15 13.60
C TYR A 170 -8.30 3.24 12.42
N ALA A 171 -7.93 1.95 12.48
CA ALA A 171 -8.19 0.99 11.42
C ALA A 171 -9.68 0.71 11.20
N SER A 172 -10.50 0.67 12.26
CA SER A 172 -11.96 0.61 12.14
C SER A 172 -12.51 1.86 11.47
N GLY A 173 -12.00 3.05 11.81
CA GLY A 173 -12.33 4.30 11.14
C GLY A 173 -12.01 4.32 9.64
N LEU A 174 -11.03 3.52 9.19
CA LEU A 174 -10.74 3.30 7.76
C LEU A 174 -11.68 2.29 7.09
N GLY A 175 -12.48 1.56 7.86
CA GLY A 175 -13.33 0.44 7.44
C GLY A 175 -12.64 -0.92 7.44
N CYS A 176 -11.38 -1.02 7.91
CA CYS A 176 -10.62 -2.27 7.85
C CYS A 176 -11.20 -3.35 8.77
N GLY A 177 -11.82 -2.96 9.89
CA GLY A 177 -12.46 -3.90 10.84
C GLY A 177 -13.66 -4.67 10.27
N ARG A 178 -14.21 -4.24 9.12
CA ARG A 178 -15.26 -4.96 8.37
C ARG A 178 -14.74 -6.18 7.61
N ALA A 179 -13.43 -6.22 7.33
CA ALA A 179 -12.75 -7.33 6.65
C ALA A 179 -11.87 -8.13 7.62
N GLY A 180 -11.04 -7.44 8.41
CA GLY A 180 -10.14 -8.04 9.39
C GLY A 180 -8.84 -7.25 9.55
N MET A 181 -8.38 -7.13 10.79
CA MET A 181 -7.15 -6.44 11.17
C MET A 181 -6.20 -7.45 11.81
N VAL A 182 -5.13 -7.78 11.11
CA VAL A 182 -4.23 -8.87 11.49
C VAL A 182 -3.08 -8.31 12.30
N GLU A 183 -2.91 -8.78 13.54
CA GLU A 183 -1.79 -8.36 14.38
C GLU A 183 -0.46 -8.85 13.81
N THR A 184 0.52 -7.95 13.79
CA THR A 184 1.88 -8.21 13.31
C THR A 184 2.90 -7.33 14.06
N SER A 185 4.13 -7.29 13.58
CA SER A 185 5.17 -6.36 14.03
C SER A 185 5.59 -5.44 12.89
N PHE A 186 6.19 -4.28 13.21
CA PHE A 186 6.82 -3.41 12.20
C PHE A 186 7.80 -4.16 11.29
N ARG A 187 8.52 -5.13 11.85
CA ARG A 187 9.45 -5.99 11.12
C ARG A 187 8.74 -6.88 10.11
N GLU A 188 7.77 -7.68 10.57
CA GLU A 188 7.07 -8.65 9.72
C GLU A 188 6.26 -7.91 8.65
N GLU A 189 5.59 -6.82 8.99
CA GLU A 189 4.91 -5.97 8.01
C GLU A 189 5.88 -5.47 6.94
N CYS A 190 6.98 -4.83 7.35
CA CYS A 190 7.92 -4.23 6.40
C CYS A 190 8.57 -5.28 5.49
N GLU A 191 9.08 -6.37 6.07
CA GLU A 191 9.78 -7.41 5.31
C GLU A 191 8.84 -8.13 4.31
N THR A 192 7.61 -8.44 4.72
CA THR A 192 6.66 -9.17 3.88
C THR A 192 6.01 -8.30 2.81
N ASP A 193 5.72 -7.04 3.12
CA ASP A 193 5.15 -6.08 2.19
C ASP A 193 6.14 -5.78 1.06
N LEU A 194 7.39 -5.42 1.40
CA LEU A 194 8.46 -5.21 0.43
C LEU A 194 8.72 -6.45 -0.44
N PHE A 195 8.68 -7.65 0.16
CA PHE A 195 8.87 -8.89 -0.59
C PHE A 195 7.71 -9.12 -1.56
N GLY A 196 6.47 -8.95 -1.10
CA GLY A 196 5.27 -9.11 -1.92
C GLY A 196 5.31 -8.19 -3.14
N GLU A 197 5.59 -6.90 -2.93
CA GLU A 197 5.68 -5.92 -4.01
C GLU A 197 6.80 -6.23 -5.00
N GLN A 198 7.99 -6.57 -4.54
CA GLN A 198 9.15 -6.82 -5.41
C GLN A 198 9.03 -8.14 -6.16
N ALA A 199 8.69 -9.23 -5.48
CA ALA A 199 8.76 -10.57 -6.05
C ALA A 199 7.49 -10.98 -6.81
N VAL A 200 6.32 -10.43 -6.44
CA VAL A 200 5.03 -10.88 -6.96
C VAL A 200 4.21 -9.72 -7.54
N LEU A 201 3.82 -8.74 -6.73
CA LEU A 201 2.73 -7.82 -7.08
C LEU A 201 3.12 -6.77 -8.12
N CYS A 202 4.25 -6.10 -7.91
CA CYS A 202 4.68 -4.95 -8.71
C CYS A 202 5.87 -5.28 -9.62
N GLY A 203 6.73 -6.23 -9.22
CA GLY A 203 7.80 -6.75 -10.07
C GLY A 203 7.37 -7.96 -10.89
N GLY A 204 6.97 -9.04 -10.21
CA GLY A 204 6.72 -10.34 -10.84
C GLY A 204 5.59 -10.35 -11.87
N ILE A 205 4.38 -9.93 -11.49
CA ILE A 205 3.19 -9.94 -12.36
C ILE A 205 3.43 -9.08 -13.61
N PRO A 206 3.82 -7.79 -13.52
CA PRO A 206 4.05 -6.99 -14.72
C PRO A 206 5.16 -7.53 -15.62
N ALA A 207 6.24 -8.07 -15.05
CA ALA A 207 7.33 -8.66 -15.83
C ALA A 207 6.90 -9.94 -16.57
N LEU A 208 6.13 -10.81 -15.91
CA LEU A 208 5.60 -12.04 -16.53
C LEU A 208 4.62 -11.70 -17.67
N ILE A 209 3.75 -10.74 -17.44
CA ILE A 209 2.80 -10.23 -18.44
C ILE A 209 3.54 -9.66 -19.65
N ALA A 210 4.54 -8.81 -19.43
CA ALA A 210 5.34 -8.23 -20.51
C ALA A 210 6.07 -9.31 -21.32
N ALA A 211 6.71 -10.28 -20.66
CA ALA A 211 7.40 -11.38 -21.33
C ALA A 211 6.43 -12.24 -22.16
N GLY A 212 5.24 -12.53 -21.64
CA GLY A 212 4.20 -13.24 -22.37
C GLY A 212 3.71 -12.47 -23.60
N TYR A 213 3.47 -11.17 -23.43
CA TYR A 213 3.08 -10.28 -24.52
C TYR A 213 4.15 -10.24 -25.62
N ASP A 214 5.41 -9.95 -25.27
CA ASP A 214 6.51 -9.88 -26.23
C ASP A 214 6.69 -11.19 -26.99
N THR A 215 6.59 -12.33 -26.31
CA THR A 215 6.65 -13.66 -26.95
C THR A 215 5.60 -13.80 -28.05
N LEU A 216 4.37 -13.31 -27.83
CA LEU A 216 3.31 -13.36 -28.83
C LEU A 216 3.55 -12.35 -29.97
N ILE A 217 4.05 -11.15 -29.67
CA ILE A 217 4.39 -10.17 -30.69
C ILE A 217 5.50 -10.68 -31.62
N GLU A 218 6.55 -11.26 -31.06
CA GLU A 218 7.67 -11.82 -31.81
C GLU A 218 7.24 -12.98 -32.71
N ALA A 219 6.22 -13.75 -32.28
CA ALA A 219 5.61 -14.81 -33.09
C ALA A 219 4.64 -14.28 -34.17
N GLY A 220 4.39 -12.98 -34.24
CA GLY A 220 3.57 -12.34 -35.27
C GLY A 220 2.08 -12.25 -34.96
N TYR A 221 1.67 -12.46 -33.70
CA TYR A 221 0.28 -12.29 -33.28
C TYR A 221 -0.11 -10.80 -33.18
N ALA A 222 -1.40 -10.52 -33.30
CA ALA A 222 -1.92 -9.16 -33.20
C ALA A 222 -1.73 -8.59 -31.78
N PRO A 223 -1.26 -7.34 -31.63
CA PRO A 223 -1.05 -6.70 -30.33
C PRO A 223 -2.25 -6.71 -29.39
N GLU A 224 -3.45 -6.45 -29.92
CA GLU A 224 -4.67 -6.43 -29.13
C GLU A 224 -5.02 -7.82 -28.60
N VAL A 225 -4.79 -8.86 -29.41
CA VAL A 225 -5.00 -10.26 -28.99
C VAL A 225 -4.01 -10.63 -27.90
N ALA A 226 -2.72 -10.34 -28.09
CA ALA A 226 -1.71 -10.58 -27.05
C ALA A 226 -2.04 -9.84 -25.74
N TYR A 227 -2.56 -8.61 -25.83
CA TYR A 227 -3.01 -7.87 -24.65
C TYR A 227 -4.23 -8.50 -23.97
N PHE A 228 -5.21 -8.99 -24.73
CA PHE A 228 -6.35 -9.71 -24.18
C PHE A 228 -5.90 -10.94 -23.38
N GLU A 229 -5.05 -11.77 -23.98
CA GLU A 229 -4.56 -13.02 -23.39
C GLU A 229 -3.65 -12.77 -22.18
N CYS A 230 -2.73 -11.81 -22.26
CA CYS A 230 -1.71 -11.63 -21.22
C CYS A 230 -2.10 -10.63 -20.12
N VAL A 231 -2.99 -9.67 -20.38
CA VAL A 231 -3.36 -8.63 -19.39
C VAL A 231 -4.82 -8.70 -18.99
N HIS A 232 -5.72 -8.72 -19.97
CA HIS A 232 -7.16 -8.60 -19.68
C HIS A 232 -7.66 -9.83 -18.92
N GLU A 233 -7.33 -11.03 -19.40
CA GLU A 233 -7.77 -12.29 -18.78
C GLU A 233 -7.03 -12.59 -17.47
N ALA A 234 -5.82 -12.05 -17.29
CA ALA A 234 -5.08 -12.17 -16.03
C ALA A 234 -5.89 -11.63 -14.83
N LYS A 235 -6.66 -10.55 -15.02
CA LYS A 235 -7.58 -10.07 -13.98
C LYS A 235 -8.63 -11.12 -13.62
N LEU A 236 -9.23 -11.78 -14.60
CA LEU A 236 -10.32 -12.73 -14.38
C LEU A 236 -9.82 -13.97 -13.62
N VAL A 237 -8.63 -14.45 -13.97
CA VAL A 237 -7.96 -15.54 -13.24
C VAL A 237 -7.65 -15.12 -11.79
N VAL A 238 -7.13 -13.91 -11.58
CA VAL A 238 -6.83 -13.39 -10.24
C VAL A 238 -8.11 -13.20 -9.42
N ASP A 239 -9.21 -12.76 -10.03
CA ASP A 239 -10.50 -12.63 -9.35
C ASP A 239 -11.01 -14.00 -8.86
N LEU A 240 -10.92 -15.05 -9.69
CA LEU A 240 -11.26 -16.43 -9.27
C LEU A 240 -10.37 -16.92 -8.11
N MET A 241 -9.07 -16.62 -8.16
CA MET A 241 -8.15 -16.96 -7.07
C MET A 241 -8.47 -16.19 -5.79
N PHE A 242 -8.84 -14.92 -5.91
CA PHE A 242 -9.20 -14.07 -4.78
C PHE A 242 -10.49 -14.56 -4.10
N GLU A 243 -11.50 -14.93 -4.88
CA GLU A 243 -12.78 -15.41 -4.35
C GLU A 243 -12.70 -16.79 -3.70
N ALA A 244 -11.88 -17.68 -4.26
CA ALA A 244 -12.05 -19.11 -4.02
C ALA A 244 -10.73 -19.89 -3.84
N GLY A 245 -9.58 -19.24 -4.03
CA GLY A 245 -8.25 -19.84 -3.97
C GLY A 245 -7.83 -20.55 -5.27
N PRO A 246 -6.54 -20.91 -5.40
CA PRO A 246 -5.99 -21.48 -6.63
C PRO A 246 -6.63 -22.81 -7.05
N GLU A 247 -7.05 -23.62 -6.08
CA GLU A 247 -7.67 -24.92 -6.33
C GLU A 247 -9.04 -24.79 -6.98
N LYS A 248 -9.89 -23.90 -6.46
CA LYS A 248 -11.22 -23.65 -7.04
C LYS A 248 -11.13 -22.87 -8.35
N MET A 249 -10.13 -22.00 -8.50
CA MET A 249 -9.84 -21.38 -9.80
C MET A 249 -9.57 -22.45 -10.86
N ARG A 250 -8.75 -23.47 -10.57
CA ARG A 250 -8.50 -24.58 -11.51
C ARG A 250 -9.76 -25.38 -11.85
N GLN A 251 -10.67 -25.55 -10.90
CA GLN A 251 -11.96 -26.20 -11.14
C GLN A 251 -12.91 -25.36 -12.02
N ALA A 252 -12.65 -24.05 -12.15
CA ALA A 252 -13.46 -23.13 -12.94
C ALA A 252 -12.96 -22.95 -14.39
N ILE A 253 -11.82 -23.55 -14.75
CA ILE A 253 -11.24 -23.49 -16.11
C ILE A 253 -11.33 -24.85 -16.82
N SER A 254 -11.02 -24.89 -18.13
CA SER A 254 -11.03 -26.15 -18.89
C SER A 254 -9.88 -27.08 -18.48
N ASN A 255 -10.07 -28.40 -18.65
CA ASN A 255 -9.01 -29.38 -18.40
C ASN A 255 -7.74 -29.11 -19.25
N THR A 256 -7.89 -28.53 -20.44
CA THR A 256 -6.75 -28.14 -21.28
C THR A 256 -5.95 -27.01 -20.64
N ALA A 257 -6.64 -26.00 -20.10
CA ALA A 257 -6.00 -24.88 -19.40
C ALA A 257 -5.37 -25.33 -18.06
N GLU A 258 -6.04 -26.22 -17.32
CA GLU A 258 -5.47 -26.80 -16.10
C GLU A 258 -4.21 -27.61 -16.38
N TYR A 259 -4.25 -28.54 -17.34
CA TYR A 259 -3.10 -29.36 -17.71
C TYR A 259 -1.92 -28.52 -18.21
N GLY A 260 -2.19 -27.57 -19.12
CA GLY A 260 -1.18 -26.64 -19.62
C GLY A 260 -0.62 -25.73 -18.52
N GLY A 261 -1.48 -25.29 -17.60
CA GLY A 261 -1.10 -24.46 -16.45
C GLY A 261 -0.14 -25.17 -15.49
N TYR A 262 -0.34 -26.46 -15.21
CA TYR A 262 0.62 -27.23 -14.39
C TYR A 262 1.98 -27.34 -15.08
N LEU A 263 2.01 -27.72 -16.36
CA LEU A 263 3.27 -27.86 -17.11
C LEU A 263 4.02 -26.53 -17.21
N ALA A 264 3.31 -25.45 -17.54
CA ALA A 264 3.90 -24.11 -17.64
C ALA A 264 4.36 -23.61 -16.27
N GLY A 265 3.60 -23.87 -15.20
CA GLY A 265 3.96 -23.48 -13.83
C GLY A 265 5.27 -24.13 -13.37
N GLU A 266 5.47 -25.42 -13.64
CA GLU A 266 6.73 -26.12 -13.33
C GLU A 266 7.91 -25.58 -14.15
N ALA A 267 7.69 -25.25 -15.42
CA ALA A 267 8.73 -24.73 -16.31
C ALA A 267 9.11 -23.27 -16.01
N LEU A 268 8.14 -22.41 -15.69
CA LEU A 268 8.34 -20.98 -15.44
C LEU A 268 8.83 -20.72 -14.01
N VAL A 269 8.33 -21.45 -13.02
CA VAL A 269 8.66 -21.27 -11.59
C VAL A 269 9.63 -22.36 -11.12
N ASP A 270 10.81 -22.33 -11.71
CA ASP A 270 11.91 -23.27 -11.46
C ASP A 270 12.70 -22.95 -10.17
N ASP A 271 13.71 -23.78 -9.88
CA ASP A 271 14.59 -23.59 -8.71
C ASP A 271 15.38 -22.27 -8.76
N ARG A 272 15.71 -21.80 -9.96
CA ARG A 272 16.42 -20.53 -10.14
C ARG A 272 15.54 -19.36 -9.74
N MET A 273 14.28 -19.31 -10.20
CA MET A 273 13.32 -18.28 -9.81
C MET A 273 13.10 -18.28 -8.29
N ARG A 274 12.95 -19.47 -7.68
CA ARG A 274 12.83 -19.60 -6.22
C ARG A 274 14.07 -19.10 -5.49
N GLN A 275 15.26 -19.33 -6.04
CA GLN A 275 16.50 -18.81 -5.48
C GLN A 275 16.58 -17.29 -5.60
N THR A 276 16.13 -16.70 -6.71
CA THR A 276 16.03 -15.24 -6.87
C THR A 276 15.08 -14.62 -5.83
N MET A 277 13.92 -15.22 -5.59
CA MET A 277 13.00 -14.76 -4.53
C MET A 277 13.67 -14.79 -3.14
N LYS A 278 14.42 -15.85 -2.82
CA LYS A 278 15.18 -15.92 -1.55
C LYS A 278 16.23 -14.82 -1.44
N THR A 279 16.92 -14.52 -2.54
CA THR A 279 17.89 -13.41 -2.59
C THR A 279 17.21 -12.07 -2.36
N ILE A 280 16.07 -11.79 -3.02
CA ILE A 280 15.28 -10.57 -2.80
C ILE A 280 14.91 -10.45 -1.32
N LEU A 281 14.37 -11.51 -0.71
CA LEU A 281 14.03 -11.50 0.71
C LEU A 281 15.26 -11.23 1.60
N THR A 282 16.41 -11.81 1.28
CA THR A 282 17.66 -11.58 2.02
C THR A 282 18.15 -10.13 1.90
N GLU A 283 18.04 -9.52 0.72
CA GLU A 283 18.37 -8.10 0.51
C GLU A 283 17.42 -7.17 1.28
N ILE A 284 16.14 -7.52 1.39
CA ILE A 284 15.17 -6.81 2.23
C ILE A 284 15.54 -6.95 3.71
N GLN A 285 15.69 -8.18 4.21
CA GLN A 285 15.94 -8.46 5.63
C GLN A 285 17.26 -7.86 6.14
N SER A 286 18.27 -7.78 5.28
CA SER A 286 19.56 -7.14 5.60
C SER A 286 19.52 -5.60 5.57
N GLY A 287 18.44 -4.99 5.08
CA GLY A 287 18.33 -3.55 4.89
C GLY A 287 19.04 -3.01 3.64
N ALA A 288 19.64 -3.88 2.83
CA ALA A 288 20.35 -3.49 1.61
C ALA A 288 19.43 -2.79 0.60
N PHE A 289 18.18 -3.27 0.48
CA PHE A 289 17.17 -2.60 -0.34
C PHE A 289 16.84 -1.19 0.18
N ALA A 290 16.53 -1.07 1.48
CA ALA A 290 16.19 0.22 2.09
C ALA A 290 17.33 1.24 1.95
N GLN A 291 18.58 0.82 2.18
CA GLN A 291 19.75 1.66 1.98
C GLN A 291 19.86 2.15 0.53
N ARG A 292 19.66 1.26 -0.46
CA ARG A 292 19.68 1.64 -1.88
C ARG A 292 18.60 2.67 -2.21
N LEU A 293 17.37 2.47 -1.71
CA LEU A 293 16.25 3.39 -1.92
C LEU A 293 16.55 4.79 -1.35
N PHE A 294 17.03 4.86 -0.11
CA PHE A 294 17.40 6.14 0.50
C PHE A 294 18.58 6.81 -0.20
N ASP A 295 19.58 6.05 -0.64
CA ASP A 295 20.73 6.57 -1.38
C ASP A 295 20.35 7.14 -2.74
N ASP A 296 19.47 6.46 -3.46
CA ASP A 296 18.94 6.93 -4.74
C ASP A 296 18.18 8.24 -4.53
N THR A 297 17.30 8.29 -3.53
CA THR A 297 16.49 9.47 -3.19
C THR A 297 17.35 10.68 -2.83
N ARG A 298 18.39 10.49 -2.02
CA ARG A 298 19.34 11.57 -1.68
C ARG A 298 20.07 12.14 -2.90
N LYS A 299 20.20 11.36 -3.98
CA LYS A 299 20.80 11.79 -5.26
C LYS A 299 19.79 12.34 -6.26
N GLY A 300 18.53 12.52 -5.87
CA GLY A 300 17.46 12.97 -6.78
C GLY A 300 16.81 11.84 -7.58
N SER A 301 16.90 10.60 -7.10
CA SER A 301 16.27 9.39 -7.64
C SER A 301 16.65 8.99 -9.09
N PRO A 302 17.95 9.02 -9.49
CA PRO A 302 18.36 8.66 -10.85
C PRO A 302 18.02 7.21 -11.25
N ASP A 303 18.11 6.24 -10.34
CA ASP A 303 17.75 4.85 -10.65
C ASP A 303 16.25 4.72 -10.88
N LEU A 304 15.41 5.32 -10.01
CA LEU A 304 13.97 5.32 -10.20
C LEU A 304 13.56 6.00 -11.53
N MET A 305 14.17 7.14 -11.87
CA MET A 305 13.93 7.81 -13.15
C MET A 305 14.35 6.94 -14.34
N ARG A 306 15.50 6.26 -14.24
CA ARG A 306 15.96 5.30 -15.25
C ARG A 306 14.96 4.15 -15.41
N PHE A 307 14.47 3.53 -14.33
CA PHE A 307 13.48 2.46 -14.43
C PHE A 307 12.17 2.95 -15.05
N ARG A 308 11.69 4.14 -14.68
CA ARG A 308 10.48 4.75 -15.28
C ARG A 308 10.62 5.03 -16.77
N ALA A 309 11.83 5.32 -17.25
CA ALA A 309 12.09 5.53 -18.66
C ALA A 309 11.98 4.23 -19.50
N HIS A 310 12.07 3.05 -18.87
CA HIS A 310 11.87 1.76 -19.53
C HIS A 310 10.38 1.41 -19.62
N ARG A 311 9.60 2.28 -20.29
CA ARG A 311 8.18 2.05 -20.56
C ARG A 311 8.02 1.04 -21.69
N HIS A 312 7.06 0.12 -21.54
CA HIS A 312 6.72 -0.85 -22.58
C HIS A 312 5.70 -0.28 -23.58
N ASP A 313 6.16 0.57 -24.50
CA ASP A 313 5.25 1.34 -25.37
C ASP A 313 4.29 0.48 -26.22
N GLY A 314 4.73 -0.70 -26.69
CA GLY A 314 3.88 -1.62 -27.45
C GLY A 314 2.67 -2.13 -26.65
N LEU A 315 2.94 -2.72 -25.49
CA LEU A 315 1.93 -3.20 -24.53
C LEU A 315 0.98 -2.07 -24.11
N GLU A 316 1.52 -0.90 -23.79
CA GLU A 316 0.73 0.26 -23.35
C GLU A 316 -0.22 0.75 -24.45
N ALA A 317 0.29 0.91 -25.68
CA ALA A 317 -0.53 1.33 -26.81
C ALA A 317 -1.63 0.31 -27.15
N ALA A 318 -1.32 -0.99 -27.11
CA ALA A 318 -2.33 -2.04 -27.27
C ALA A 318 -3.39 -1.96 -26.16
N GLY A 319 -2.96 -1.76 -24.92
CA GLY A 319 -3.84 -1.64 -23.77
C GLY A 319 -4.77 -0.43 -23.83
N GLU A 320 -4.31 0.72 -24.33
CA GLU A 320 -5.16 1.89 -24.56
C GLU A 320 -6.31 1.56 -25.53
N ARG A 321 -6.00 0.88 -26.64
CA ARG A 321 -7.00 0.47 -27.64
C ARG A 321 -7.97 -0.56 -27.08
N VAL A 322 -7.49 -1.57 -26.36
CA VAL A 322 -8.35 -2.61 -25.76
C VAL A 322 -9.26 -2.03 -24.68
N ARG A 323 -8.72 -1.20 -23.76
CA ARG A 323 -9.53 -0.58 -22.70
C ARG A 323 -10.58 0.39 -23.25
N ALA A 324 -10.33 1.03 -24.38
CA ALA A 324 -11.32 1.89 -25.05
C ALA A 324 -12.57 1.12 -25.54
N LEU A 325 -12.49 -0.22 -25.66
CA LEU A 325 -13.63 -1.08 -25.98
C LEU A 325 -14.55 -1.32 -24.77
N MET A 326 -14.16 -0.89 -23.57
CA MET A 326 -14.81 -1.21 -22.29
C MET A 326 -15.20 0.08 -21.54
N PRO A 327 -16.35 0.69 -21.87
CA PRO A 327 -16.74 2.01 -21.34
C PRO A 327 -16.74 2.11 -19.81
N TRP A 328 -17.08 1.02 -19.11
CA TRP A 328 -17.12 0.97 -17.64
C TRP A 328 -15.74 1.09 -16.96
N LEU A 329 -14.63 0.92 -17.71
CA LEU A 329 -13.29 1.15 -17.18
C LEU A 329 -12.91 2.63 -17.20
N VAL A 330 -13.49 3.42 -18.11
CA VAL A 330 -13.21 4.86 -18.25
C VAL A 330 -13.88 5.66 -17.14
N GLU A 331 -15.05 5.25 -16.66
CA GLU A 331 -15.77 5.91 -15.56
C GLU A 331 -15.11 5.72 -14.17
N LYS A 332 -14.16 4.78 -14.05
CA LYS A 332 -13.45 4.47 -12.78
C LYS A 332 -12.05 5.09 -12.68
N GLY A 333 -11.63 5.86 -13.69
CA GLY A 333 -10.30 6.49 -13.82
C GLY A 333 -10.20 7.85 -13.15
#